data_AF-W6K3B9-F1
#
_entry.id   AF-W6K3B9-F1
#
_cell.length_a   1.000
_cell.length_b   1.000
_cell.length_c   1.000
_cell.angle_alpha   90.00
_cell.angle_beta   90.00
_cell.angle_gamma   90.00
#
_symmetry.space_group_name_H-M   'P 1'
#
loop_
_entity.id
_entity.type
_entity.pdbx_description
1 polymer ?
#
loop_
_entity_poly.entity_id
_entity_poly.type
_entity_poly.pdbx_seq_one_letter_code
_entity_poly.pdbx_strand_id
1 'polypeptide(L)'
;MPLHLWAGARAYDQLGRSRRSISLATPWRKIYEWFGGQLPDATWRSLLFVLAGLTCLALAWLAWRVLCTQACEVDTPVMLALALSIGYAAGAPYVLPWYDQLVWALLPVVAAAGLLERVWIVRSLILALAYVPGRVVGMTPGVEEVTLMWRRDMAPLAAVLVWIALVVASRSACRPASVTPRRPARSPRQPPAPRR
;
A
#
# COMPACT_ATOMS: atom_id res chain seq x y z
N MET A 1 38.88 3.39 3.56
CA MET A 1 38.55 4.82 3.42
C MET A 1 37.21 4.94 2.73
N PRO A 2 36.18 5.52 3.36
CA PRO A 2 34.89 5.57 2.71
C PRO A 2 34.91 6.56 1.53
N LEU A 3 34.49 6.09 0.35
CA LEU A 3 34.61 6.77 -0.95
C LEU A 3 33.96 8.18 -0.99
N HIS A 4 33.02 8.48 -0.10
CA HIS A 4 32.36 9.79 -0.04
C HIS A 4 33.28 10.94 0.42
N LEU A 5 34.37 10.64 1.14
CA LEU A 5 35.37 11.65 1.49
C LEU A 5 36.20 12.08 0.28
N TRP A 6 36.37 11.19 -0.71
CA TRP A 6 37.15 11.47 -1.92
C TRP A 6 36.30 12.14 -3.02
N ALA A 7 35.01 11.81 -3.10
CA ALA A 7 34.08 12.41 -4.06
C ALA A 7 33.67 13.86 -3.72
N GLY A 8 33.92 14.31 -2.49
CA GLY A 8 33.60 15.66 -2.01
C GLY A 8 32.09 15.95 -1.84
N ALA A 9 31.76 17.15 -1.37
CA ALA A 9 30.38 17.54 -1.02
C ALA A 9 29.38 17.45 -2.19
N ARG A 10 29.86 17.52 -3.44
CA ARG A 10 29.04 17.40 -4.67
C ARG A 10 28.38 16.03 -4.83
N ALA A 11 28.88 14.99 -4.15
CA ALA A 11 28.20 13.70 -4.10
C ALA A 11 26.79 13.81 -3.45
N TYR A 12 26.60 14.76 -2.54
CA TYR A 12 25.32 14.99 -1.87
C TYR A 12 24.31 15.76 -2.71
N ASP A 13 24.75 16.49 -3.74
CA ASP A 13 23.83 17.19 -4.66
C ASP A 13 22.94 16.21 -5.43
N GLN A 14 23.50 15.05 -5.80
CA GLN A 14 22.74 13.98 -6.43
C GLN A 14 21.73 13.36 -5.47
N LEU A 15 22.09 13.18 -4.20
CA LEU A 15 21.15 12.73 -3.16
C LEU A 15 20.02 13.75 -2.97
N GLY A 16 20.34 15.05 -2.93
CA GLY A 16 19.37 16.13 -2.79
C GLY A 16 18.40 16.26 -3.98
N ARG A 17 18.86 15.97 -5.20
CA ARG A 17 18.00 15.90 -6.40
C ARG A 17 17.16 14.62 -6.41
N SER A 18 17.75 13.48 -6.10
CA SER A 18 17.07 12.18 -6.10
C SER A 18 15.95 12.11 -5.05
N ARG A 19 16.17 12.69 -3.87
CA ARG A 19 15.18 12.72 -2.77
C ARG A 19 13.89 13.45 -3.12
N ARG A 20 13.92 14.36 -4.10
CA ARG A 20 12.75 15.15 -4.54
C ARG A 20 12.09 14.59 -5.79
N SER A 21 12.46 13.38 -6.22
CA SER A 21 11.86 12.74 -7.36
C SER A 21 10.46 12.19 -7.03
N ILE A 22 9.52 12.39 -7.95
CA ILE A 22 8.16 11.83 -7.90
C ILE A 22 8.07 10.84 -9.05
N SER A 23 7.81 9.56 -8.73
CA SER A 23 7.76 8.51 -9.74
C SER A 23 6.50 8.64 -10.60
N LEU A 24 6.61 8.37 -11.91
CA LEU A 24 5.47 8.32 -12.82
C LEU A 24 4.39 7.32 -12.36
N ALA A 25 4.80 6.28 -11.65
CA ALA A 25 3.96 5.18 -11.20
C ALA A 25 3.11 5.47 -9.96
N THR A 26 3.08 6.71 -9.47
CA THR A 26 2.35 7.08 -8.24
C THR A 26 1.21 8.05 -8.53
N PRO A 27 0.12 8.03 -7.73
CA PRO A 27 -0.96 9.02 -7.82
C PRO A 27 -0.45 10.46 -7.69
N TRP A 28 0.61 10.65 -6.91
CA TRP A 28 1.26 11.94 -6.67
C TRP A 28 1.79 12.60 -7.94
N ARG A 29 2.21 11.81 -8.94
CA ARG A 29 2.65 12.37 -10.21
C ARG A 29 1.52 13.08 -10.94
N LYS A 30 0.33 12.46 -11.01
CA LYS A 30 -0.84 13.04 -11.65
C LYS A 30 -1.27 14.32 -10.94
N ILE A 31 -1.27 14.32 -9.61
CA ILE A 31 -1.54 15.51 -8.81
C ILE A 31 -0.50 16.60 -9.10
N TYR A 32 0.79 16.24 -9.16
CA TYR A 32 1.85 17.19 -9.48
C TYR A 32 1.66 17.83 -10.87
N GLU A 33 1.29 17.03 -11.87
CA GLU A 33 1.09 17.49 -13.26
C GLU A 33 -0.18 18.34 -13.43
N TRP A 34 -1.31 17.96 -12.82
CA TRP A 34 -2.58 18.69 -12.94
C TRP A 34 -2.56 20.07 -12.28
N PHE A 35 -1.82 20.21 -11.19
CA PHE A 35 -1.76 21.45 -10.40
C PHE A 35 -0.40 22.16 -10.55
N GLY A 36 0.42 21.73 -11.50
CA GLY A 36 1.71 22.37 -11.81
C GLY A 36 1.53 23.82 -12.25
N GLY A 37 2.46 24.69 -11.85
CA GLY A 37 2.49 26.10 -12.25
C GLY A 37 1.75 27.08 -11.33
N GLN A 38 1.01 26.61 -10.32
CA GLN A 38 0.31 27.49 -9.36
C GLN A 38 1.25 28.08 -8.29
N LEU A 39 2.36 27.40 -8.01
CA LEU A 39 3.36 27.77 -7.02
C LEU A 39 4.77 27.55 -7.57
N PRO A 40 5.81 28.16 -6.97
CA PRO A 40 7.19 27.79 -7.25
C PRO A 40 7.39 26.28 -7.08
N ASP A 41 8.10 25.67 -8.02
CA ASP A 41 8.23 24.21 -8.11
C ASP A 41 8.73 23.55 -6.80
N ALA A 42 9.71 24.16 -6.14
CA ALA A 42 10.25 23.67 -4.87
C ALA A 42 9.20 23.63 -3.75
N THR A 43 8.35 24.65 -3.68
CA THR A 43 7.24 24.73 -2.72
C THR A 43 6.19 23.67 -3.02
N TRP A 44 5.82 23.51 -4.30
CA TRP A 44 4.82 22.52 -4.70
C TRP A 44 5.27 21.09 -4.39
N ARG A 45 6.53 20.76 -4.70
CA ARG A 45 7.12 19.47 -4.33
C ARG A 45 7.14 19.26 -2.82
N SER A 46 7.50 20.28 -2.04
CA SER A 46 7.53 20.16 -0.58
C SER A 46 6.15 19.85 0.00
N LEU A 47 5.12 20.54 -0.47
CA LEU A 47 3.73 20.28 -0.07
C LEU A 47 3.29 18.86 -0.42
N LEU A 48 3.58 18.40 -1.64
CA LEU A 48 3.26 17.03 -2.06
C LEU A 48 3.96 15.97 -1.22
N PHE A 49 5.22 16.18 -0.85
CA PHE A 49 5.95 15.25 0.02
C PHE A 49 5.35 15.21 1.43
N VAL A 50 4.87 16.34 1.97
CA VAL A 50 4.14 16.37 3.25
C VAL A 50 2.82 15.60 3.13
N LEU A 51 2.03 15.88 2.09
CA LEU A 51 0.75 15.18 1.85
C LEU A 51 0.95 13.67 1.64
N ALA A 52 2.01 13.28 0.92
CA ALA A 52 2.36 11.88 0.72
C ALA A 52 2.78 11.22 2.03
N GLY A 53 3.58 11.90 2.86
CA GLY A 53 3.92 11.42 4.20
C GLY A 53 2.69 11.20 5.09
N LEU A 54 1.77 12.16 5.12
CA LEU A 54 0.49 12.02 5.83
C LEU A 54 -0.35 10.86 5.28
N THR A 55 -0.35 10.67 3.96
CA THR A 55 -1.04 9.55 3.31
C THR A 55 -0.43 8.21 3.69
N CYS A 56 0.90 8.09 3.73
CA CYS A 56 1.58 6.89 4.22
C CYS A 56 1.14 6.55 5.65
N LEU A 57 1.09 7.54 6.55
CA LEU A 57 0.65 7.35 7.93
C LEU A 57 -0.83 6.93 8.01
N ALA A 58 -1.69 7.57 7.23
CA ALA A 58 -3.12 7.22 7.18
C ALA A 58 -3.32 5.79 6.67
N LEU A 59 -2.65 5.39 5.59
CA LEU A 59 -2.72 4.04 5.04
C LEU A 59 -2.14 3.00 5.99
N ALA A 60 -1.03 3.31 6.67
CA ALA A 60 -0.46 2.44 7.70
C ALA A 60 -1.44 2.24 8.86
N TRP A 61 -2.11 3.31 9.30
CA TRP A 61 -3.14 3.22 10.33
C TRP A 61 -4.34 2.38 9.88
N LEU A 62 -4.82 2.55 8.64
CA LEU A 62 -5.89 1.72 8.10
C LEU A 62 -5.49 0.24 8.01
N ALA A 63 -4.27 -0.03 7.55
CA ALA A 63 -3.71 -1.39 7.52
C ALA A 63 -3.63 -1.99 8.92
N TRP A 64 -3.11 -1.24 9.90
CA TRP A 64 -3.08 -1.63 11.30
C TRP A 64 -4.45 -2.04 11.82
N ARG A 65 -5.50 -1.24 11.55
CA ARG A 65 -6.87 -1.58 11.95
C ARG A 65 -7.36 -2.89 11.36
N VAL A 66 -7.07 -3.14 10.08
CA VAL A 66 -7.42 -4.39 9.41
C VAL A 66 -6.68 -5.56 10.07
N LEU A 67 -5.37 -5.42 10.30
CA LEU A 67 -4.53 -6.46 10.90
C LEU A 67 -4.96 -6.81 12.32
N CYS A 68 -5.26 -5.82 13.18
CA CYS A 68 -5.77 -6.07 14.54
C CYS A 68 -7.04 -6.93 14.56
N THR A 69 -7.85 -6.90 13.50
CA THR A 69 -9.07 -7.71 13.42
C THR A 69 -8.87 -9.07 12.77
N GLN A 70 -7.90 -9.22 11.87
CA GLN A 70 -7.71 -10.44 11.08
C GLN A 70 -6.59 -11.35 11.60
N ALA A 71 -5.66 -10.80 12.40
CA ALA A 71 -4.44 -11.49 12.80
C ALA A 71 -4.16 -11.27 14.29
N CYS A 72 -5.16 -11.52 15.13
CA CYS A 72 -5.06 -11.31 16.59
C CYS A 72 -4.03 -12.21 17.28
N GLU A 73 -3.60 -13.30 16.63
CA GLU A 73 -2.57 -14.22 17.13
C GLU A 73 -1.14 -13.83 16.71
N VAL A 74 -0.99 -12.80 15.86
CA VAL A 74 0.32 -12.35 15.37
C VAL A 74 0.90 -11.30 16.30
N ASP A 75 2.21 -11.38 16.54
CA ASP A 75 2.92 -10.43 17.38
C ASP A 75 2.79 -8.98 16.90
N THR A 76 2.62 -8.06 17.85
CA THR A 76 2.44 -6.62 17.58
C THR A 76 3.56 -5.99 16.73
N PRO A 77 4.86 -6.27 16.96
CA PRO A 77 5.93 -5.74 16.12
C PRO A 77 5.82 -6.17 14.66
N VAL A 78 5.38 -7.41 14.39
CA VAL A 78 5.19 -7.94 13.03
C VAL A 78 4.04 -7.21 12.34
N MET A 79 2.91 -7.06 13.03
CA MET A 79 1.76 -6.31 12.52
C MET A 79 2.11 -4.84 12.24
N LEU A 80 2.87 -4.19 13.13
CA LEU A 80 3.29 -2.81 12.96
C LEU A 80 4.25 -2.66 11.78
N ALA A 81 5.24 -3.56 11.66
CA ALA A 81 6.17 -3.57 10.53
C ALA A 81 5.43 -3.76 9.20
N LEU A 82 4.47 -4.67 9.13
CA LEU A 82 3.64 -4.88 7.93
C LEU A 82 2.78 -3.64 7.62
N ALA A 83 2.11 -3.07 8.61
CA ALA A 83 1.27 -1.88 8.44
C ALA A 83 2.07 -0.69 7.89
N LEU A 84 3.24 -0.41 8.48
CA LEU A 84 4.14 0.65 8.02
C LEU A 84 4.69 0.37 6.61
N SER A 85 5.03 -0.88 6.32
CA SER A 85 5.51 -1.30 4.99
C SER A 85 4.43 -1.10 3.93
N ILE A 86 3.19 -1.49 4.22
CA ILE A 86 2.02 -1.27 3.35
C ILE A 86 1.80 0.23 3.13
N GLY A 87 1.78 1.02 4.21
CA GLY A 87 1.56 2.46 4.14
C GLY A 87 2.61 3.17 3.30
N TYR A 88 3.89 2.82 3.50
CA TYR A 88 4.99 3.35 2.70
C TYR A 88 4.88 2.93 1.22
N ALA A 89 4.75 1.63 0.95
CA ALA A 89 4.75 1.10 -0.42
C ALA A 89 3.56 1.60 -1.26
N ALA A 90 2.39 1.81 -0.65
CA ALA A 90 1.21 2.31 -1.33
C ALA A 90 1.12 3.85 -1.36
N GLY A 91 1.67 4.53 -0.35
CA GLY A 91 1.49 5.97 -0.14
C GLY A 91 2.65 6.85 -0.60
N ALA A 92 3.85 6.31 -0.79
CA ALA A 92 5.03 7.13 -1.07
C ALA A 92 4.95 7.87 -2.43
N PRO A 93 5.54 9.08 -2.55
CA PRO A 93 5.61 9.82 -3.82
C PRO A 93 6.53 9.14 -4.84
N TYR A 94 7.35 8.21 -4.38
CA TYR A 94 8.29 7.45 -5.17
C TYR A 94 8.21 5.97 -4.78
N VAL A 95 7.91 5.09 -5.74
CA VAL A 95 7.78 3.65 -5.52
C VAL A 95 8.43 2.87 -6.65
N LEU A 96 9.09 1.77 -6.28
CA LEU A 96 9.68 0.78 -7.17
C LEU A 96 9.22 -0.62 -6.75
N PRO A 97 9.19 -1.62 -7.65
CA PRO A 97 8.64 -2.94 -7.34
C PRO A 97 9.29 -3.61 -6.11
N TRP A 98 10.59 -3.40 -5.90
CA TRP A 98 11.31 -3.98 -4.75
C TRP A 98 10.96 -3.34 -3.40
N TYR A 99 10.23 -2.23 -3.36
CA TYR A 99 9.75 -1.67 -2.09
C TYR A 99 8.67 -2.56 -1.44
N ASP A 100 8.07 -3.48 -2.21
CA ASP A 100 7.10 -4.44 -1.69
C ASP A 100 7.74 -5.63 -0.95
N GLN A 101 9.08 -5.76 -0.91
CA GLN A 101 9.77 -6.92 -0.33
C GLN A 101 9.35 -7.24 1.11
N LEU A 102 9.28 -6.22 1.98
CA LEU A 102 8.85 -6.42 3.37
C LEU A 102 7.38 -6.79 3.47
N VAL A 103 6.53 -6.27 2.57
CA VAL A 103 5.12 -6.66 2.53
C VAL A 103 5.03 -8.14 2.16
N TRP A 104 5.73 -8.59 1.11
CA TRP A 104 5.74 -10.00 0.71
C TRP A 104 6.35 -10.94 1.74
N ALA A 105 7.35 -10.50 2.50
CA ALA A 105 7.96 -11.30 3.55
C ALA A 105 7.01 -11.53 4.75
N LEU A 106 6.18 -10.53 5.07
CA LEU A 106 5.34 -10.53 6.27
C LEU A 106 3.89 -10.91 6.00
N LEU A 107 3.36 -10.66 4.80
CA LEU A 107 1.96 -10.94 4.45
C LEU A 107 1.55 -12.41 4.65
N PRO A 108 2.40 -13.43 4.33
CA PRO A 108 2.05 -14.83 4.58
C PRO A 108 1.91 -15.18 6.06
N VAL A 109 2.67 -14.53 6.95
CA VAL A 109 2.61 -14.77 8.41
C VAL A 109 1.25 -14.39 8.97
N VAL A 110 0.58 -13.42 8.35
CA VAL A 110 -0.72 -12.92 8.75
C VAL A 110 -1.86 -13.77 8.17
N ALA A 111 -1.57 -14.73 7.27
CA ALA A 111 -2.52 -15.61 6.59
C ALA A 111 -3.76 -14.85 6.06
N ALA A 112 -3.55 -13.60 5.62
CA ALA A 112 -4.61 -12.65 5.30
C ALA A 112 -5.23 -12.93 3.93
N ALA A 113 -5.89 -14.09 3.77
CA ALA A 113 -6.58 -14.55 2.55
C ALA A 113 -7.83 -13.72 2.18
N GLY A 114 -7.81 -12.43 2.45
CA GLY A 114 -8.88 -11.47 2.25
C GLY A 114 -8.67 -10.54 1.05
N LEU A 115 -9.47 -9.48 1.01
CA LEU A 115 -9.42 -8.46 -0.05
C LEU A 115 -8.03 -7.82 -0.19
N LEU A 116 -7.34 -7.59 0.93
CA LEU A 116 -6.05 -6.89 0.94
C LEU A 116 -4.98 -7.65 0.16
N GLU A 117 -4.80 -8.95 0.41
CA GLU A 117 -3.82 -9.77 -0.31
C GLU A 117 -4.09 -9.80 -1.81
N ARG A 118 -5.36 -10.00 -2.22
CA ARG A 118 -5.74 -10.04 -3.64
C ARG A 118 -5.44 -8.72 -4.35
N VAL A 119 -5.79 -7.59 -3.73
CA VAL A 119 -5.50 -6.27 -4.27
C VAL A 119 -3.99 -6.00 -4.30
N TRP A 120 -3.25 -6.51 -3.31
CA TRP A 120 -1.79 -6.40 -3.28
C TRP A 120 -1.14 -7.18 -4.42
N ILE A 121 -1.58 -8.41 -4.70
CA ILE A 121 -1.14 -9.21 -5.86
C ILE A 121 -1.35 -8.43 -7.16
N VAL A 122 -2.57 -7.89 -7.36
CA VAL A 122 -2.90 -7.11 -8.56
C VAL A 122 -2.00 -5.88 -8.68
N ARG A 123 -1.79 -5.13 -7.59
CA ARG A 123 -0.89 -3.98 -7.58
C ARG A 123 0.55 -4.37 -7.92
N SER A 124 1.09 -5.43 -7.31
CA SER A 124 2.45 -5.87 -7.58
C SER A 124 2.64 -6.36 -9.02
N LEU A 125 1.64 -7.03 -9.61
CA LEU A 125 1.65 -7.40 -11.03
C LEU A 125 1.70 -6.17 -11.93
N ILE A 126 0.84 -5.18 -11.68
CA ILE A 126 0.81 -3.93 -12.45
C ILE A 126 2.14 -3.18 -12.30
N LEU A 127 2.70 -3.11 -11.09
CA LEU A 127 4.01 -2.51 -10.87
C LEU A 127 5.11 -3.29 -11.60
N ALA A 128 5.08 -4.62 -11.60
CA ALA A 128 6.03 -5.39 -12.40
C ALA A 128 5.94 -4.98 -13.88
N LEU A 129 4.75 -5.01 -14.47
CA LEU A 129 4.52 -4.59 -15.87
C LEU A 129 4.96 -3.15 -16.15
N ALA A 130 4.70 -2.22 -15.23
CA ALA A 130 5.12 -0.82 -15.35
C ALA A 130 6.65 -0.62 -15.39
N TYR A 131 7.41 -1.59 -14.89
CA TYR A 131 8.87 -1.53 -14.82
C TYR A 131 9.59 -2.60 -15.67
N VAL A 132 8.88 -3.57 -16.26
CA VAL A 132 9.39 -4.53 -17.27
C VAL A 132 10.11 -3.85 -18.44
N PRO A 133 9.59 -2.75 -19.05
CA PRO A 133 10.24 -2.08 -20.19
C PRO A 133 11.63 -1.54 -19.86
N GLY A 134 11.95 -1.37 -18.56
CA GLY A 134 13.31 -1.21 -18.06
C GLY A 134 14.09 -0.06 -18.70
N ARG A 135 15.28 -0.40 -19.22
CA ARG A 135 16.27 0.52 -19.82
C ARG A 135 16.35 0.38 -21.34
N VAL A 136 15.33 -0.22 -21.96
CA VAL A 136 15.32 -0.42 -23.41
C VAL A 136 15.25 0.95 -24.10
N VAL A 137 16.16 1.17 -25.05
CA VAL A 137 16.28 2.40 -25.84
C VAL A 137 15.89 2.09 -27.28
N GLY A 138 15.26 3.06 -27.97
CA GLY A 138 14.93 2.93 -29.39
C GLY A 138 13.65 2.14 -29.68
N MET A 139 12.66 2.16 -28.76
CA MET A 139 11.34 1.59 -29.04
C MET A 139 10.65 2.38 -30.15
N THR A 140 9.87 1.68 -30.98
CA THR A 140 8.92 2.35 -31.87
C THR A 140 7.87 3.10 -31.05
N PRO A 141 7.31 4.24 -31.53
CA PRO A 141 6.39 5.06 -30.76
C PRO A 141 5.20 4.30 -30.14
N GLY A 142 4.58 3.36 -30.89
CA GLY A 142 3.45 2.59 -30.36
C GLY A 142 3.82 1.64 -29.21
N VAL A 143 5.02 1.06 -29.24
CA VAL A 143 5.51 0.20 -28.13
C VAL A 143 5.85 1.07 -26.90
N GLU A 144 6.48 2.22 -27.12
CA GLU A 144 6.76 3.17 -26.02
C GLU A 144 5.45 3.65 -25.36
N GLU A 145 4.42 3.97 -26.15
CA GLU A 145 3.12 4.39 -25.63
C GLU A 145 2.46 3.31 -24.78
N VAL A 146 2.35 2.08 -25.31
CA VAL A 146 1.73 0.95 -24.59
C VAL A 146 2.49 0.63 -23.30
N THR A 147 3.82 0.63 -23.34
CA THR A 147 4.65 0.34 -22.17
C THR A 147 4.58 1.46 -21.12
N LEU A 148 4.55 2.72 -21.55
CA LEU A 148 4.40 3.87 -20.64
C LEU A 148 2.99 3.98 -20.06
N MET A 149 1.95 3.51 -20.73
CA MET A 149 0.58 3.48 -20.21
C MET A 149 0.49 2.69 -18.89
N TRP A 150 1.16 1.55 -18.79
CA TRP A 150 1.23 0.78 -17.54
C TRP A 150 1.82 1.62 -16.40
N ARG A 151 2.86 2.39 -16.71
CA ARG A 151 3.58 3.19 -15.71
C ARG A 151 2.89 4.50 -15.39
N ARG A 152 2.33 5.20 -16.36
CA ARG A 152 1.73 6.52 -16.20
C ARG A 152 0.29 6.46 -15.73
N ASP A 153 -0.45 5.40 -16.08
CA ASP A 153 -1.89 5.34 -15.85
C ASP A 153 -2.27 4.16 -14.95
N MET A 154 -1.85 2.94 -15.28
CA MET A 154 -2.28 1.75 -14.53
C MET A 154 -1.64 1.66 -13.14
N ALA A 155 -0.35 1.96 -12.99
CA ALA A 155 0.32 1.87 -11.68
C ALA A 155 -0.23 2.88 -10.64
N PRO A 156 -0.48 4.17 -10.98
CA PRO A 156 -1.20 5.07 -10.08
C PRO A 156 -2.59 4.55 -9.69
N LEU A 157 -3.36 4.03 -10.65
CA LEU A 157 -4.68 3.46 -10.38
C LEU A 157 -4.59 2.27 -9.43
N ALA A 158 -3.61 1.38 -9.62
CA ALA A 158 -3.38 0.24 -8.76
C ALA A 158 -3.04 0.64 -7.31
N ALA A 159 -2.29 1.73 -7.12
CA ALA A 159 -2.05 2.29 -5.80
C ALA A 159 -3.35 2.81 -5.17
N VAL A 160 -4.17 3.54 -5.92
CA VAL A 160 -5.49 4.02 -5.44
C VAL A 160 -6.42 2.84 -5.09
N LEU A 161 -6.39 1.75 -5.86
CA LEU A 161 -7.15 0.53 -5.55
C LEU A 161 -6.78 -0.04 -4.19
N VAL A 162 -5.49 -0.05 -3.82
CA VAL A 162 -5.05 -0.41 -2.47
C VAL A 162 -5.61 0.55 -1.41
N TRP A 163 -5.60 1.86 -1.67
CA TRP A 163 -6.13 2.84 -0.73
C TRP A 163 -7.61 2.59 -0.45
N ILE A 164 -8.39 2.36 -1.52
CA ILE A 164 -9.82 2.02 -1.45
C ILE A 164 -10.01 0.70 -0.69
N ALA A 165 -9.23 -0.33 -1.00
CA ALA A 165 -9.33 -1.63 -0.34
C ALA A 165 -9.09 -1.53 1.17
N LEU A 166 -8.11 -0.75 1.60
CA LEU A 166 -7.83 -0.49 3.02
C LEU A 166 -8.97 0.27 3.71
N VAL A 167 -9.56 1.27 3.04
CA VAL A 167 -10.74 1.99 3.57
C VAL A 167 -11.93 1.05 3.70
N VAL A 168 -12.24 0.23 2.70
CA VAL A 168 -13.38 -0.70 2.72
C VAL A 168 -13.19 -1.80 3.77
N ALA A 169 -11.99 -2.40 3.83
CA ALA A 169 -11.67 -3.45 4.78
C ALA A 169 -11.70 -2.92 6.23
N SER A 170 -11.12 -1.75 6.49
CA SER A 170 -11.12 -1.15 7.83
C SER A 170 -12.53 -0.76 8.31
N ARG A 171 -13.42 -0.34 7.42
CA ARG A 171 -14.83 -0.07 7.76
C ARG A 171 -15.60 -1.35 8.10
N SER A 172 -15.29 -2.45 7.42
CA SER A 172 -15.91 -3.76 7.69
C SER A 172 -15.46 -4.32 9.04
N ALA A 173 -14.18 -4.11 9.38
CA ALA A 173 -13.61 -4.45 10.69
C ALA A 173 -14.28 -3.69 11.87
N CYS A 174 -14.91 -2.54 11.63
CA CYS A 174 -15.63 -1.78 12.66
C CYS A 174 -17.06 -2.27 12.90
N ARG A 175 -17.60 -3.12 12.02
CA ARG A 175 -18.98 -3.57 12.20
C ARG A 175 -18.99 -4.62 13.31
N PRO A 176 -19.70 -4.39 14.44
CA PRO A 176 -19.88 -5.45 15.41
C PRO A 176 -20.50 -6.63 14.68
N ALA A 177 -19.89 -7.81 14.80
CA ALA A 177 -20.51 -9.05 14.32
C ALA A 177 -21.91 -9.06 14.91
N SER A 178 -22.94 -9.01 14.07
CA SER A 178 -24.31 -9.07 14.51
C SER A 178 -24.46 -10.39 15.24
N VAL A 179 -24.42 -10.32 16.57
CA VAL A 179 -24.64 -11.44 17.48
C VAL A 179 -26.02 -11.96 17.13
N THR A 180 -26.08 -12.97 16.28
CA THR A 180 -27.32 -13.70 16.05
C THR A 180 -27.63 -14.31 17.41
N PRO A 181 -28.79 -14.00 18.04
CA PRO A 181 -29.11 -14.55 19.34
C PRO A 181 -29.05 -16.07 19.19
N ARG A 182 -28.08 -16.70 19.85
CA ARG A 182 -27.97 -18.15 19.92
C ARG A 182 -29.25 -18.61 20.60
N ARG A 183 -30.20 -19.09 19.80
CA ARG A 183 -31.51 -19.57 20.28
C ARG A 183 -31.21 -20.56 21.41
N PRO A 184 -31.68 -20.32 22.65
CA PRO A 184 -31.36 -21.21 23.76
C PRO A 184 -31.80 -22.63 23.38
N ALA A 185 -30.88 -23.57 23.53
CA ALA A 185 -31.15 -24.98 23.30
C ALA A 185 -32.39 -25.36 24.13
N ARG A 186 -33.43 -25.83 23.45
CA ARG A 186 -34.66 -26.30 24.08
C ARG A 186 -34.27 -27.44 25.03
N SER A 187 -34.44 -27.24 26.33
CA SER A 187 -34.14 -28.28 27.33
C SER A 187 -34.84 -29.59 26.96
N PRO A 188 -34.18 -30.76 27.08
CA PRO A 188 -34.83 -32.05 26.85
C PRO A 188 -36.04 -32.19 27.78
N ARG A 189 -37.22 -32.50 27.24
CA ARG A 189 -38.40 -32.86 28.05
C ARG A 189 -38.04 -34.07 28.89
N GLN A 190 -38.11 -33.94 30.22
CA GLN A 190 -38.07 -35.09 31.11
C GLN A 190 -39.30 -35.99 30.86
N PRO A 191 -39.13 -37.31 30.81
CA PRO A 191 -40.25 -38.24 30.72
C PRO A 191 -41.07 -38.26 32.01
N PRO A 192 -42.39 -38.49 31.93
CA PRO A 192 -43.27 -38.49 33.10
C PRO A 192 -42.94 -39.64 34.06
N ALA A 193 -42.99 -39.35 35.36
CA ALA A 193 -42.75 -40.32 36.43
C ALA A 193 -43.85 -41.40 36.48
N PRO A 194 -43.49 -42.66 36.80
CA PRO A 194 -44.46 -43.75 36.91
C PRO A 194 -45.40 -43.53 38.09
N ARG A 195 -46.70 -43.68 37.84
CA ARG A 195 -47.73 -43.70 38.88
C ARG A 195 -47.70 -45.05 39.60
N ARG A 196 -47.72 -45.01 40.94
CA ARG A 196 -47.92 -46.16 41.81
C ARG A 196 -49.37 -46.63 41.77
#